data_AF-A0A0M8P2X0-F1
#
_entry.id   AF-A0A0M8P2X0-F1
#
_cell.length_a   1.000
_cell.length_b   1.000
_cell.length_c   1.000
_cell.angle_alpha   90.00
_cell.angle_beta   90.00
_cell.angle_gamma   90.00
#
_symmetry.space_group_name_H-M   'P 1'
#
loop_
_entity.id
_entity.type
_entity.pdbx_description
1 polymer ?
#
loop_
_entity_poly.entity_id
_entity_poly.type
_entity_poly.pdbx_seq_one_letter_code
_entity_poly.pdbx_strand_id
1 'polypeptide(L)'
;MCTRGLEIVRFNRRYYIRHHRCDSYFEDLGKKIVASIPVDDGLYKEWLESMQVEYAAKEIALERSVYEIRDGSEPDYSEFHEFYVLPSELPRLGHDFGYVYTIDLDREVLSINHSIHWKLTNIPRQVDPWLRAIADCIYPNNFTISPNLCPEEYLVSLDLELPERNGNIAYDFRVVYPKANIGDVRKAFLTYVLANTIIGYKEEIIRYGREWGPASFPFRELVFALVSIASDQAKFRSFPAQHCDPRACSLWRCESNHLGKLPGWLTGEWVEKWASDDAPLLEFGSSSHRPGEPPGVSPIETKYWMGDVLVSLALSIDGDAVSKAVTWGIEQGRSKFQIVVISLFEVIFAEVSVSNGMGPFIQISDPVYLSPLRKRYGLSTHVLERPEATPGMTRRHRRGVLILNSDCTGTVARLQGQFPGLAALVNFFEVAASRQAASKPTSIFPPELYDMILDFVDYDTWKTCLLVSTVFRSSCIRKYRVDDRTRIVAGPFRRIRRHRYYKGPLMCFDFENIQTGQILPMMSVSDCYGMEEFNWMPVIGSSRKALMLDANIQFEPAGDVPVEADEDTWNF
;
A
#
# COMPACT_ATOMS: atom_id res chain seq x y z
N MET A 1 -13.62 -31.41 -5.69
CA MET A 1 -13.47 -30.00 -5.28
C MET A 1 -13.69 -29.16 -6.51
N CYS A 2 -14.52 -28.13 -6.42
CA CYS A 2 -14.80 -27.23 -7.53
C CYS A 2 -13.76 -26.09 -7.49
N THR A 3 -13.07 -25.88 -8.61
CA THR A 3 -11.94 -24.94 -8.69
C THR A 3 -12.42 -23.58 -9.16
N ARG A 4 -12.30 -22.61 -8.26
CA ARG A 4 -12.69 -21.22 -8.45
C ARG A 4 -11.64 -20.47 -9.27
N GLY A 5 -12.09 -19.48 -10.03
CA GLY A 5 -11.21 -18.60 -10.77
C GLY A 5 -11.84 -17.28 -11.15
N LEU A 6 -11.00 -16.41 -11.69
CA LEU A 6 -11.37 -15.06 -12.09
C LEU A 6 -11.12 -14.88 -13.59
N GLU A 7 -12.10 -14.28 -14.26
CA GLU A 7 -11.95 -13.73 -15.60
C GLU A 7 -11.95 -12.22 -15.47
N ILE A 8 -10.88 -11.59 -15.93
CA ILE A 8 -10.66 -10.17 -15.77
C ILE A 8 -10.46 -9.57 -17.15
N VAL A 9 -11.19 -8.51 -17.45
CA VAL A 9 -10.86 -7.63 -18.58
C VAL A 9 -10.23 -6.37 -18.00
N ARG A 10 -9.08 -5.96 -18.53
CA ARG A 10 -8.46 -4.69 -18.19
C ARG A 10 -8.61 -3.73 -19.37
N PHE A 11 -9.17 -2.58 -19.09
CA PHE A 11 -9.40 -1.50 -20.05
C PHE A 11 -9.23 -0.16 -19.35
N ASN A 12 -8.53 0.77 -20.00
CA ASN A 12 -8.13 2.06 -19.44
C ASN A 12 -7.59 1.93 -18.01
N ARG A 13 -6.72 0.94 -17.79
CA ARG A 13 -6.09 0.58 -16.50
C ARG A 13 -7.03 0.03 -15.41
N ARG A 14 -8.35 0.06 -15.58
CA ARG A 14 -9.33 -0.50 -14.63
C ARG A 14 -9.52 -2.00 -14.85
N TYR A 15 -9.72 -2.75 -13.76
CA TYR A 15 -9.88 -4.20 -13.80
C TYR A 15 -11.34 -4.60 -13.58
N TYR A 16 -11.97 -5.15 -14.62
CA TYR A 16 -13.37 -5.60 -14.64
C TYR A 16 -13.41 -7.10 -14.34
N ILE A 17 -13.79 -7.46 -13.12
CA ILE A 17 -13.55 -8.80 -12.57
C ILE A 17 -14.85 -9.60 -12.52
N ARG A 18 -14.89 -10.75 -13.18
CA ARG A 18 -15.96 -11.75 -13.07
C ARG A 18 -15.45 -12.98 -12.31
N HIS A 19 -16.31 -13.52 -11.44
CA HIS A 19 -15.99 -14.69 -10.63
C HIS A 19 -16.66 -15.95 -11.19
N HIS A 20 -15.84 -16.97 -11.44
CA HIS A 20 -16.26 -18.30 -11.88
C HIS A 20 -16.17 -19.28 -10.72
N ARG A 21 -17.29 -19.92 -10.38
CA ARG A 21 -17.37 -20.79 -9.20
C ARG A 21 -16.58 -22.09 -9.38
N CYS A 22 -16.69 -22.74 -10.54
CA CYS A 22 -16.11 -24.06 -10.82
C CYS A 22 -15.34 -24.10 -12.15
N ASP A 23 -14.61 -25.19 -12.36
CA ASP A 23 -13.95 -25.57 -13.62
C ASP A 23 -13.06 -24.48 -14.22
N SER A 24 -12.41 -23.70 -13.36
CA SER A 24 -11.58 -22.58 -13.80
C SER A 24 -10.17 -22.98 -14.24
N TYR A 25 -9.88 -24.26 -14.43
CA TYR A 25 -8.56 -24.76 -14.86
C TYR A 25 -8.20 -24.30 -16.29
N PHE A 26 -6.91 -24.43 -16.65
CA PHE A 26 -6.43 -24.09 -17.99
C PHE A 26 -7.17 -24.86 -19.10
N GLU A 27 -7.48 -26.13 -18.85
CA GLU A 27 -8.12 -27.05 -19.79
C GLU A 27 -9.58 -26.72 -20.10
N ASP A 28 -10.25 -25.94 -19.23
CA ASP A 28 -11.66 -25.57 -19.40
C ASP A 28 -11.81 -24.05 -19.56
N LEU A 29 -11.94 -23.27 -18.49
CA LEU A 29 -12.07 -21.81 -18.58
C LEU A 29 -10.94 -21.16 -19.40
N GLY A 30 -9.70 -21.60 -19.20
CA GLY A 30 -8.56 -21.11 -19.99
C GLY A 30 -8.72 -21.35 -21.50
N LYS A 31 -9.11 -22.56 -21.91
CA LYS A 31 -9.41 -22.87 -23.32
C LYS A 31 -10.57 -22.04 -23.87
N LYS A 32 -11.64 -21.85 -23.09
CA LYS A 32 -12.80 -21.03 -23.48
C LYS A 32 -12.38 -19.59 -23.78
N ILE A 33 -11.55 -19.00 -22.92
CA ILE A 33 -11.01 -17.64 -23.09
C ILE A 33 -10.08 -17.55 -24.30
N VAL A 34 -9.15 -18.50 -24.46
CA VAL A 34 -8.25 -18.51 -25.63
C VAL A 34 -9.00 -18.69 -26.94
N ALA A 35 -10.08 -19.48 -26.93
CA ALA A 35 -10.94 -19.72 -28.09
C ALA A 35 -11.85 -18.52 -28.42
N SER A 36 -12.21 -17.69 -27.44
CA SER A 36 -13.02 -16.49 -27.68
C SER A 36 -12.24 -15.36 -28.35
N ILE A 37 -10.90 -15.40 -28.34
CA ILE A 37 -10.04 -14.41 -29.00
C ILE A 37 -9.80 -14.85 -30.46
N PRO A 38 -10.23 -14.07 -31.47
CA PRO A 38 -10.09 -14.45 -32.87
C PRO A 38 -8.64 -14.65 -33.31
N VAL A 39 -8.45 -15.51 -34.32
CA VAL A 39 -7.14 -15.84 -34.91
C VAL A 39 -6.88 -15.06 -36.19
N ASP A 40 -7.93 -14.80 -36.97
CA ASP A 40 -7.84 -14.01 -38.19
C ASP A 40 -7.61 -12.53 -37.85
N ASP A 41 -6.62 -11.91 -38.51
CA ASP A 41 -6.22 -10.52 -38.22
C ASP A 41 -7.37 -9.51 -38.41
N GLY A 42 -8.27 -9.76 -39.37
CA GLY A 42 -9.43 -8.90 -39.63
C GLY A 42 -10.46 -9.04 -38.52
N LEU A 43 -10.87 -10.29 -38.25
CA LEU A 43 -11.83 -10.59 -37.17
C LEU A 43 -11.30 -10.20 -35.78
N TYR A 44 -9.98 -10.29 -35.56
CA TYR A 44 -9.35 -9.88 -34.32
C TYR A 44 -9.48 -8.37 -34.10
N LYS A 45 -9.24 -7.55 -35.13
CA LYS A 45 -9.40 -6.09 -35.04
C LYS A 45 -10.84 -5.70 -34.78
N GLU A 46 -11.79 -6.29 -35.51
CA GLU A 46 -13.23 -6.06 -35.29
C GLU A 46 -13.66 -6.45 -33.87
N TRP A 47 -13.16 -7.58 -33.36
CA TRP A 47 -13.39 -8.02 -31.99
C TRP A 47 -12.78 -7.08 -30.95
N LEU A 48 -11.53 -6.66 -31.13
CA LEU A 48 -10.84 -5.75 -30.22
C LEU A 48 -11.55 -4.40 -30.15
N GLU A 49 -11.92 -3.83 -31.30
CA GLU A 49 -12.70 -2.58 -31.39
C GLU A 49 -14.06 -2.74 -30.70
N SER A 50 -14.77 -3.84 -30.94
CA SER A 50 -16.05 -4.13 -30.29
C SER A 50 -15.91 -4.22 -28.76
N MET A 51 -14.87 -4.90 -28.26
CA MET A 51 -14.59 -5.00 -26.83
C MET A 51 -14.27 -3.63 -26.23
N GLN A 52 -13.39 -2.85 -26.88
CA GLN A 52 -13.05 -1.49 -26.41
C GLN A 52 -14.29 -0.58 -26.35
N VAL A 53 -15.19 -0.65 -27.33
CA VAL A 53 -16.45 0.11 -27.33
C VAL A 53 -17.36 -0.34 -26.16
N GLU A 54 -17.48 -1.64 -25.92
CA GLU A 54 -18.26 -2.17 -24.79
C GLU A 54 -17.72 -1.66 -23.45
N TYR A 55 -16.42 -1.80 -23.20
CA TYR A 55 -15.83 -1.41 -21.91
C TYR A 55 -15.73 0.10 -21.74
N ALA A 56 -15.59 0.88 -22.82
CA ALA A 56 -15.73 2.34 -22.77
C ALA A 56 -17.14 2.77 -22.36
N ALA A 57 -18.19 2.12 -22.88
CA ALA A 57 -19.56 2.39 -22.46
C ALA A 57 -19.77 2.04 -20.97
N LYS A 58 -19.22 0.90 -20.51
CA LYS A 58 -19.25 0.51 -19.09
C LYS A 58 -18.47 1.49 -18.21
N GLU A 59 -17.34 2.00 -18.65
CA GLU A 59 -16.56 3.00 -17.93
C GLU A 59 -17.36 4.31 -17.74
N ILE A 60 -17.98 4.81 -18.81
CA ILE A 60 -18.83 6.01 -18.76
C ILE A 60 -20.02 5.80 -17.81
N ALA A 61 -20.66 4.63 -17.88
CA ALA A 61 -21.76 4.30 -16.98
C ALA A 61 -21.29 4.23 -15.52
N LEU A 62 -20.15 3.61 -15.26
CA LEU A 62 -19.58 3.47 -13.91
C LEU A 62 -19.22 4.82 -13.31
N GLU A 63 -18.63 5.70 -14.13
CA GLU A 63 -18.27 7.06 -13.73
C GLU A 63 -19.51 7.86 -13.34
N ARG A 64 -20.53 7.86 -14.21
CA ARG A 64 -21.77 8.62 -13.99
C ARG A 64 -22.62 8.09 -12.85
N SER A 65 -22.72 6.77 -12.70
CA SER A 65 -23.70 6.12 -11.82
C SER A 65 -23.15 5.70 -10.47
N VAL A 66 -21.81 5.59 -10.31
CA VAL A 66 -21.21 5.05 -9.08
C VAL A 66 -20.05 5.90 -8.55
N TYR A 67 -19.05 6.23 -9.39
CA TYR A 67 -17.82 6.86 -8.90
C TYR A 67 -17.90 8.38 -8.74
N GLU A 68 -18.66 9.09 -9.57
CA GLU A 68 -18.88 10.51 -9.36
C GLU A 68 -19.87 10.75 -8.21
N ILE A 69 -19.34 11.26 -7.09
CA ILE A 69 -20.06 11.52 -5.86
C ILE A 69 -20.88 12.81 -6.00
N ARG A 70 -22.20 12.69 -5.97
CA ARG A 70 -23.13 13.83 -6.01
C ARG A 70 -23.98 13.87 -4.75
N ASP A 71 -24.10 15.03 -4.13
CA ASP A 71 -24.87 15.20 -2.90
C ASP A 71 -26.34 14.77 -3.11
N GLY A 72 -26.87 13.99 -2.17
CA GLY A 72 -28.25 13.49 -2.21
C GLY A 72 -28.53 12.45 -3.30
N SER A 73 -27.51 11.95 -4.00
CA SER A 73 -27.64 10.90 -5.01
C SER A 73 -27.06 9.58 -4.51
N GLU A 74 -27.83 8.51 -4.58
CA GLU A 74 -27.35 7.17 -4.29
C GLU A 74 -26.71 6.54 -5.54
N PRO A 75 -25.65 5.74 -5.36
CA PRO A 75 -25.04 5.00 -6.46
C PRO A 75 -26.00 3.97 -7.04
N ASP A 76 -26.07 3.89 -8.37
CA ASP A 76 -26.87 2.89 -9.07
C ASP A 76 -25.98 1.73 -9.55
N TYR A 77 -26.19 0.56 -8.94
CA TYR A 77 -25.45 -0.67 -9.24
C TYR A 77 -26.15 -1.61 -10.22
N SER A 78 -27.34 -1.26 -10.71
CA SER A 78 -28.19 -2.16 -11.50
C SER A 78 -27.47 -2.72 -12.72
N GLU A 79 -26.58 -1.93 -13.32
CA GLU A 79 -25.78 -2.30 -14.51
C GLU A 79 -24.49 -3.09 -14.19
N PHE A 80 -24.10 -3.24 -12.91
CA PHE A 80 -22.79 -3.79 -12.51
C PHE A 80 -22.89 -5.08 -11.67
N HIS A 81 -24.01 -5.78 -11.75
CA HIS A 81 -24.23 -7.03 -11.03
C HIS A 81 -23.35 -8.19 -11.53
N GLU A 82 -22.87 -8.11 -12.77
CA GLU A 82 -21.95 -9.08 -13.38
C GLU A 82 -20.55 -9.08 -12.75
N PHE A 83 -20.15 -7.97 -12.13
CA PHE A 83 -18.83 -7.83 -11.55
C PHE A 83 -18.79 -8.30 -10.09
N TYR A 84 -17.74 -9.06 -9.79
CA TYR A 84 -17.46 -9.58 -8.45
C TYR A 84 -17.16 -8.43 -7.47
N VAL A 85 -16.39 -7.45 -7.92
CA VAL A 85 -16.09 -6.18 -7.24
C VAL A 85 -16.16 -5.05 -8.26
N LEU A 86 -16.37 -3.80 -7.81
CA LEU A 86 -16.41 -2.66 -8.72
C LEU A 86 -15.06 -2.48 -9.45
N PRO A 87 -15.08 -2.15 -10.75
CA PRO A 87 -13.85 -2.00 -11.52
C PRO A 87 -12.94 -0.87 -11.02
N SER A 88 -11.72 -1.17 -10.59
CA SER A 88 -10.75 -0.19 -10.06
C SER A 88 -9.37 -0.39 -10.69
N GLU A 89 -8.52 0.64 -10.68
CA GLU A 89 -7.10 0.55 -11.03
C GLU A 89 -6.25 -0.22 -10.00
N LEU A 90 -6.77 -0.38 -8.77
CA LEU A 90 -6.14 -1.12 -7.68
C LEU A 90 -7.04 -2.29 -7.23
N PRO A 91 -7.11 -3.38 -8.02
CA PRO A 91 -8.05 -4.47 -7.77
C PRO A 91 -7.69 -5.28 -6.52
N ARG A 92 -8.69 -5.55 -5.67
CA ARG A 92 -8.57 -6.42 -4.49
C ARG A 92 -9.05 -7.82 -4.83
N LEU A 93 -8.11 -8.68 -5.25
CA LEU A 93 -8.44 -10.03 -5.73
C LEU A 93 -8.44 -11.10 -4.63
N GLY A 94 -8.05 -10.81 -3.39
CA GLY A 94 -7.94 -11.82 -2.33
C GLY A 94 -6.93 -12.95 -2.65
N HIS A 95 -7.05 -14.08 -1.93
CA HIS A 95 -6.09 -15.19 -1.97
C HIS A 95 -6.69 -16.57 -2.38
N ASP A 96 -8.00 -16.65 -2.61
CA ASP A 96 -8.73 -17.92 -2.68
C ASP A 96 -9.00 -18.45 -4.11
N PHE A 97 -8.35 -17.86 -5.12
CA PHE A 97 -8.58 -18.20 -6.52
C PHE A 97 -7.41 -19.01 -7.09
N GLY A 98 -7.71 -20.21 -7.59
CA GLY A 98 -6.68 -21.09 -8.15
C GLY A 98 -6.21 -20.67 -9.54
N TYR A 99 -7.06 -19.96 -10.28
CA TYR A 99 -6.82 -19.55 -11.66
C TYR A 99 -7.35 -18.14 -11.92
N VAL A 100 -6.52 -17.29 -12.51
CA VAL A 100 -6.85 -15.91 -12.86
C VAL A 100 -6.44 -15.66 -14.31
N TYR A 101 -7.39 -15.21 -15.12
CA TYR A 101 -7.17 -14.84 -16.51
C TYR A 101 -7.41 -13.34 -16.66
N THR A 102 -6.48 -12.62 -17.27
CA THR A 102 -6.61 -11.18 -17.50
C THR A 102 -6.41 -10.87 -18.97
N ILE A 103 -7.44 -10.40 -19.64
CA ILE A 103 -7.38 -9.88 -21.01
C ILE A 103 -7.14 -8.38 -20.91
N ASP A 104 -5.91 -7.95 -21.16
CA ASP A 104 -5.51 -6.55 -21.20
C ASP A 104 -5.73 -5.99 -22.60
N LEU A 105 -6.81 -5.21 -22.76
CA LEU A 105 -7.18 -4.59 -24.04
C LEU A 105 -6.32 -3.36 -24.37
N ASP A 106 -5.68 -2.75 -23.36
CA ASP A 106 -4.83 -1.57 -23.55
C ASP A 106 -3.48 -1.95 -24.15
N ARG A 107 -2.99 -3.14 -23.79
CA ARG A 107 -1.68 -3.66 -24.20
C ARG A 107 -1.75 -4.87 -25.13
N GLU A 108 -2.96 -5.34 -25.41
CA GLU A 108 -3.24 -6.54 -26.20
C GLU A 108 -2.54 -7.80 -25.66
N VAL A 109 -2.68 -8.04 -24.35
CA VAL A 109 -2.02 -9.15 -23.63
C VAL A 109 -3.03 -10.04 -22.90
N LEU A 110 -2.92 -11.36 -23.07
CA LEU A 110 -3.56 -12.33 -22.17
C LEU A 110 -2.57 -12.73 -21.07
N SER A 111 -2.91 -12.39 -19.83
CA SER A 111 -2.16 -12.82 -18.65
C SER A 111 -2.85 -13.97 -17.92
N ILE A 112 -2.08 -14.97 -17.50
CA ILE A 112 -2.57 -16.11 -16.74
C ILE A 112 -1.81 -16.19 -15.41
N ASN A 113 -2.55 -16.24 -14.29
CA ASN A 113 -2.05 -16.24 -12.91
C ASN A 113 -1.02 -15.13 -12.64
N HIS A 114 -1.18 -13.98 -13.34
CA HIS A 114 -0.29 -12.82 -13.30
C HIS A 114 1.16 -13.07 -13.76
N SER A 115 1.55 -14.31 -14.09
CA SER A 115 2.96 -14.68 -14.31
C SER A 115 3.28 -15.16 -15.72
N ILE A 116 2.27 -15.41 -16.55
CA ILE A 116 2.43 -15.78 -17.95
C ILE A 116 1.70 -14.73 -18.78
N HIS A 117 2.38 -14.16 -19.79
CA HIS A 117 1.86 -13.06 -20.60
C HIS A 117 2.01 -13.38 -22.08
N TRP A 118 0.88 -13.61 -22.75
CA TRP A 118 0.79 -13.91 -24.17
C TRP A 118 0.35 -12.68 -24.94
N LYS A 119 0.90 -12.47 -26.14
CA LYS A 119 0.33 -11.51 -27.09
C LYS A 119 -1.02 -12.03 -27.57
N LEU A 120 -2.09 -11.23 -27.49
CA LEU A 120 -3.44 -11.67 -27.90
C LEU A 120 -3.50 -12.08 -29.38
N THR A 121 -2.77 -11.35 -30.24
CA THR A 121 -2.65 -11.62 -31.68
C THR A 121 -1.92 -12.92 -31.99
N ASN A 122 -1.06 -13.38 -31.09
CA ASN A 122 -0.14 -14.49 -31.36
C ASN A 122 -0.14 -15.51 -30.21
N ILE A 123 -1.31 -16.10 -29.92
CA ILE A 123 -1.40 -17.24 -29.00
C ILE A 123 -1.27 -18.54 -29.82
N PRO A 124 -0.37 -19.47 -29.46
CA PRO A 124 -0.15 -20.68 -30.25
C PRO A 124 -1.26 -21.71 -29.95
N ARG A 125 -2.27 -21.77 -30.83
CA ARG A 125 -3.53 -22.53 -30.65
C ARG A 125 -3.56 -23.91 -31.33
N GLN A 126 -2.74 -24.15 -32.35
CA GLN A 126 -2.80 -25.41 -33.12
C GLN A 126 -2.35 -26.61 -32.28
N VAL A 127 -3.31 -27.44 -31.84
CA VAL A 127 -3.09 -28.61 -30.94
C VAL A 127 -2.73 -28.21 -29.48
N ASP A 128 -3.23 -27.07 -29.01
CA ASP A 128 -3.05 -26.53 -27.65
C ASP A 128 -1.58 -26.46 -27.13
N PRO A 129 -0.57 -26.03 -27.93
CA PRO A 129 0.81 -25.95 -27.48
C PRO A 129 1.00 -24.88 -26.40
N TRP A 130 0.19 -23.80 -26.41
CA TRP A 130 0.18 -22.82 -25.33
C TRP A 130 -0.04 -23.48 -23.96
N LEU A 131 -0.94 -24.47 -23.88
CA LEU A 131 -1.28 -25.18 -22.66
C LEU A 131 -0.15 -26.13 -22.25
N ARG A 132 0.40 -26.88 -23.23
CA ARG A 132 1.51 -27.82 -22.99
C ARG A 132 2.80 -27.13 -22.57
N ALA A 133 2.98 -25.88 -22.97
CA ALA A 133 4.15 -25.09 -22.63
C ALA A 133 4.12 -24.54 -21.20
N ILE A 134 2.96 -24.55 -20.52
CA ILE A 134 2.86 -24.12 -19.13
C ILE A 134 3.60 -25.13 -18.24
N ALA A 135 4.55 -24.62 -17.46
CA ALA A 135 5.38 -25.43 -16.59
C ALA A 135 5.49 -24.82 -15.19
N ASP A 136 5.89 -25.65 -14.24
CA ASP A 136 6.21 -25.23 -12.89
C ASP A 136 7.44 -24.30 -12.88
N CYS A 137 7.34 -23.19 -12.16
CA CYS A 137 8.47 -22.30 -11.96
C CYS A 137 9.40 -22.76 -10.83
N ILE A 138 10.70 -22.46 -10.89
CA ILE A 138 11.62 -22.64 -9.75
C ILE A 138 11.14 -21.96 -8.46
N TYR A 139 10.29 -20.92 -8.57
CA TYR A 139 9.63 -20.26 -7.46
C TYR A 139 8.31 -20.99 -7.17
N PRO A 140 8.12 -21.57 -5.97
CA PRO A 140 6.90 -22.30 -5.62
C PRO A 140 5.62 -21.48 -5.87
N ASN A 141 4.53 -22.17 -6.19
CA ASN A 141 3.19 -21.61 -6.42
C ASN A 141 3.11 -20.59 -7.58
N ASN A 142 4.08 -20.59 -8.49
CA ASN A 142 4.05 -19.78 -9.70
C ASN A 142 4.25 -20.66 -10.94
N PHE A 143 3.68 -20.21 -12.05
CA PHE A 143 3.84 -20.84 -13.36
C PHE A 143 4.80 -20.06 -14.24
N THR A 144 5.41 -20.77 -15.18
CA THR A 144 6.27 -20.24 -16.24
C THR A 144 5.98 -20.95 -17.56
N ILE A 145 6.74 -20.62 -18.60
CA ILE A 145 6.67 -21.24 -19.92
C ILE A 145 7.96 -21.99 -20.21
N SER A 146 7.84 -23.22 -20.71
CA SER A 146 8.98 -24.01 -21.18
C SER A 146 9.48 -23.45 -22.53
N PRO A 147 10.72 -22.91 -22.60
CA PRO A 147 11.25 -22.31 -23.81
C PRO A 147 11.40 -23.31 -24.97
N ASN A 148 11.52 -24.60 -24.64
CA ASN A 148 11.64 -25.68 -25.63
C ASN A 148 10.32 -25.96 -26.36
N LEU A 149 9.19 -25.68 -25.72
CA LEU A 149 7.85 -25.94 -26.26
C LEU A 149 7.21 -24.68 -26.84
N CYS A 150 7.63 -23.51 -26.38
CA CYS A 150 7.09 -22.24 -26.84
C CYS A 150 8.20 -21.16 -26.98
N PRO A 151 8.46 -20.70 -28.22
CA PRO A 151 9.33 -19.57 -28.50
C PRO A 151 8.92 -18.25 -27.84
N GLU A 152 9.90 -17.36 -27.66
CA GLU A 152 9.70 -16.03 -27.05
C GLU A 152 8.81 -15.09 -27.88
N GLU A 153 8.67 -15.32 -29.18
CA GLU A 153 7.88 -14.46 -30.07
C GLU A 153 6.38 -14.36 -29.69
N TYR A 154 5.86 -15.37 -29.00
CA TYR A 154 4.49 -15.45 -28.49
C TYR A 154 4.30 -14.71 -27.15
N LEU A 155 5.40 -14.39 -26.48
CA LEU A 155 5.44 -13.87 -25.11
C LEU A 155 5.71 -12.36 -25.10
N VAL A 156 5.35 -11.72 -24.00
CA VAL A 156 5.55 -10.28 -23.79
C VAL A 156 5.83 -10.00 -22.31
N SER A 157 6.45 -8.87 -22.00
CA SER A 157 6.58 -8.38 -20.61
C SER A 157 5.60 -7.25 -20.38
N LEU A 158 5.01 -7.20 -19.18
CA LEU A 158 4.14 -6.10 -18.76
C LEU A 158 4.88 -5.07 -17.88
N ASP A 159 6.10 -5.37 -17.44
CA ASP A 159 6.84 -4.44 -16.61
C ASP A 159 7.28 -3.18 -17.37
N LEU A 160 7.33 -2.08 -16.63
CA LEU A 160 7.92 -0.85 -17.14
C LEU A 160 9.43 -1.03 -17.21
N GLU A 161 9.98 -0.68 -18.37
CA GLU A 161 11.42 -0.57 -18.56
C GLU A 161 11.99 0.39 -17.52
N LEU A 162 13.00 -0.11 -16.79
CA LEU A 162 13.72 0.71 -15.84
C LEU A 162 14.78 1.51 -16.59
N PRO A 163 14.83 2.84 -16.42
CA PRO A 163 15.93 3.61 -16.99
C PRO A 163 17.25 3.14 -16.38
N GLU A 164 18.32 3.19 -17.16
CA GLU A 164 19.67 2.91 -16.67
C GLU A 164 19.99 3.85 -15.51
N ARG A 165 20.53 3.29 -14.42
CA ARG A 165 20.84 4.07 -13.22
C ARG A 165 21.93 5.08 -13.53
N ASN A 166 21.60 6.37 -13.44
CA ASN A 166 22.58 7.44 -13.52
C ASN A 166 23.04 7.84 -12.12
N GLY A 167 24.29 7.50 -11.77
CA GLY A 167 24.88 7.88 -10.48
C GLY A 167 25.31 9.35 -10.38
N ASN A 168 25.30 10.10 -11.49
CA ASN A 168 25.74 11.48 -11.50
C ASN A 168 24.69 12.41 -10.87
N ILE A 169 25.11 13.19 -9.89
CA ILE A 169 24.30 14.23 -9.26
C ILE A 169 24.84 15.58 -9.74
N ALA A 170 23.96 16.44 -10.25
CA ALA A 170 24.35 17.71 -10.88
C ALA A 170 24.91 18.77 -9.92
N TYR A 171 24.97 18.46 -8.63
CA TYR A 171 25.29 19.39 -7.54
C TYR A 171 26.33 18.76 -6.62
N ASP A 172 27.10 19.59 -5.91
CA ASP A 172 28.02 19.11 -4.89
C ASP A 172 27.26 18.41 -3.77
N PHE A 173 27.73 17.22 -3.41
CA PHE A 173 27.07 16.40 -2.41
C PHE A 173 28.03 15.65 -1.50
N ARG A 174 27.51 15.23 -0.36
CA ARG A 174 28.13 14.22 0.50
C ARG A 174 27.12 13.13 0.85
N VAL A 175 27.60 11.89 0.89
CA VAL A 175 26.78 10.75 1.33
C VAL A 175 26.73 10.68 2.85
N VAL A 176 25.54 10.46 3.40
CA VAL A 176 25.25 10.34 4.85
C VAL A 176 24.34 9.15 5.11
N TYR A 177 24.35 8.63 6.34
CA TYR A 177 23.50 7.50 6.71
C TYR A 177 22.22 7.98 7.42
N PRO A 178 21.03 7.57 6.92
CA PRO A 178 19.77 7.93 7.57
C PRO A 178 19.60 7.14 8.87
N LYS A 179 19.13 7.82 9.92
CA LYS A 179 18.88 7.17 11.21
C LYS A 179 17.59 6.36 11.14
N ALA A 180 17.68 5.07 11.41
CA ALA A 180 16.54 4.14 11.50
C ALA A 180 16.20 3.73 12.94
N ASN A 181 16.68 4.48 13.96
CA ASN A 181 16.36 4.17 15.34
C ASN A 181 14.88 4.51 15.65
N ILE A 182 14.09 3.52 16.08
CA ILE A 182 12.66 3.66 16.39
C ILE A 182 12.34 3.13 17.80
N GLY A 183 13.30 3.11 18.72
CA GLY A 183 13.06 2.68 20.11
C GLY A 183 12.09 3.57 20.89
N ASP A 184 11.76 4.75 20.36
CA ASP A 184 10.71 5.62 20.89
C ASP A 184 9.31 5.08 20.54
N VAL A 185 8.37 5.17 21.50
CA VAL A 185 6.98 4.66 21.41
C VAL A 185 6.32 5.06 20.09
N ARG A 186 6.29 6.36 19.79
CA ARG A 186 5.60 6.90 18.61
C ARG A 186 6.26 6.40 17.32
N LYS A 187 7.59 6.39 17.28
CA LYS A 187 8.33 5.95 16.10
C LYS A 187 8.12 4.46 15.82
N ALA A 188 8.14 3.63 16.87
CA ALA A 188 7.85 2.20 16.76
C ALA A 188 6.43 1.98 16.24
N PHE A 189 5.44 2.64 16.83
CA PHE A 189 4.04 2.53 16.42
C PHE A 189 3.83 2.95 14.96
N LEU A 190 4.29 4.14 14.55
CA LEU A 190 4.15 4.59 13.15
C LEU A 190 4.86 3.65 12.17
N THR A 191 6.05 3.14 12.52
CA THR A 191 6.76 2.17 11.67
C THR A 191 6.01 0.84 11.59
N TYR A 192 5.40 0.40 12.70
CA TYR A 192 4.54 -0.79 12.74
C TYR A 192 3.32 -0.61 11.82
N VAL A 193 2.67 0.55 11.83
CA VAL A 193 1.56 0.86 10.92
C VAL A 193 2.02 0.81 9.46
N LEU A 194 3.13 1.47 9.12
CA LEU A 194 3.70 1.47 7.76
C LEU A 194 4.02 0.06 7.28
N ALA A 195 4.62 -0.77 8.14
CA ALA A 195 4.94 -2.15 7.81
C ALA A 195 3.67 -2.96 7.52
N ASN A 196 2.64 -2.84 8.34
CA ASN A 196 1.34 -3.48 8.13
C ASN A 196 0.64 -2.98 6.86
N THR A 197 0.78 -1.69 6.51
CA THR A 197 0.30 -1.17 5.22
C THR A 197 0.98 -1.88 4.04
N ILE A 198 2.31 -2.05 4.06
CA ILE A 198 3.02 -2.80 3.01
C ILE A 198 2.59 -4.27 2.99
N ILE A 199 2.40 -4.90 4.15
CA ILE A 199 1.95 -6.29 4.26
C ILE A 199 0.55 -6.45 3.65
N GLY A 200 -0.37 -5.54 3.95
CA GLY A 200 -1.74 -5.55 3.43
C GLY A 200 -1.82 -5.43 1.91
N TYR A 201 -0.88 -4.70 1.29
CA TYR A 201 -0.84 -4.51 -0.18
C TYR A 201 0.27 -5.29 -0.89
N LYS A 202 0.92 -6.25 -0.21
CA LYS A 202 2.08 -6.96 -0.77
C LYS A 202 1.74 -7.71 -2.04
N GLU A 203 0.54 -8.28 -2.13
CA GLU A 203 0.10 -9.05 -3.28
C GLU A 203 -0.08 -8.18 -4.51
N GLU A 204 -0.71 -7.02 -4.38
CA GLU A 204 -0.88 -6.08 -5.49
C GLU A 204 0.46 -5.49 -5.92
N ILE A 205 1.36 -5.19 -4.98
CA ILE A 205 2.73 -4.75 -5.30
C ILE A 205 3.49 -5.85 -6.06
N ILE A 206 3.35 -7.12 -5.67
CA ILE A 206 3.99 -8.26 -6.35
C ILE A 206 3.36 -8.51 -7.72
N ARG A 207 2.04 -8.45 -7.84
CA ARG A 207 1.30 -8.78 -9.07
C ARG A 207 1.43 -7.67 -10.12
N TYR A 208 1.37 -6.40 -9.71
CA TYR A 208 1.21 -5.27 -10.62
C TYR A 208 2.21 -4.14 -10.41
N GLY A 209 2.95 -4.11 -9.30
CA GLY A 209 3.82 -2.98 -8.95
C GLY A 209 4.91 -2.68 -9.98
N ARG A 210 5.28 -3.65 -10.81
CA ARG A 210 6.22 -3.46 -11.93
C ARG A 210 5.60 -2.77 -13.15
N GLU A 211 4.28 -2.69 -13.23
CA GLU A 211 3.53 -2.02 -14.31
C GLU A 211 3.21 -0.56 -13.98
N TRP A 212 3.34 -0.16 -12.71
CA TRP A 212 2.94 1.15 -12.23
C TRP A 212 4.07 2.17 -12.38
N GLY A 213 3.78 3.24 -13.10
CA GLY A 213 4.66 4.40 -13.20
C GLY A 213 4.42 5.37 -12.03
N PRO A 214 5.31 6.35 -11.81
CA PRO A 214 5.15 7.35 -10.76
C PRO A 214 3.83 8.15 -10.82
N ALA A 215 3.24 8.28 -12.02
CA ALA A 215 1.96 8.97 -12.22
C ALA A 215 0.73 8.04 -12.13
N SER A 216 0.93 6.72 -12.11
CA SER A 216 -0.16 5.74 -11.99
C SER A 216 -0.88 5.91 -10.66
N PHE A 217 -2.21 5.84 -10.68
CA PHE A 217 -3.03 6.05 -9.49
C PHE A 217 -2.63 5.15 -8.31
N PRO A 218 -2.44 3.81 -8.46
CA PRO A 218 -2.04 2.96 -7.34
C PRO A 218 -0.69 3.35 -6.73
N PHE A 219 0.27 3.77 -7.55
CA PHE A 219 1.58 4.22 -7.07
C PHE A 219 1.44 5.48 -6.24
N ARG A 220 0.74 6.49 -6.76
CA ARG A 220 0.53 7.78 -6.08
C ARG A 220 -0.18 7.59 -4.75
N GLU A 221 -1.27 6.82 -4.72
CA GLU A 221 -2.04 6.54 -3.51
C GLU A 221 -1.20 5.82 -2.44
N LEU A 222 -0.50 4.73 -2.81
CA LEU A 222 0.32 3.96 -1.84
C LEU A 222 1.45 4.79 -1.26
N VAL A 223 2.20 5.51 -2.10
CA VAL A 223 3.29 6.37 -1.61
C VAL A 223 2.75 7.51 -0.76
N PHE A 224 1.66 8.15 -1.16
CA PHE A 224 1.05 9.22 -0.39
C PHE A 224 0.56 8.73 0.98
N ALA A 225 -0.01 7.53 1.06
CA ALA A 225 -0.37 6.90 2.33
C ALA A 225 0.85 6.67 3.23
N LEU A 226 1.93 6.07 2.71
CA LEU A 226 3.16 5.85 3.48
C LEU A 226 3.75 7.16 3.99
N VAL A 227 3.81 8.19 3.15
CA VAL A 227 4.29 9.51 3.55
C VAL A 227 3.38 10.17 4.58
N SER A 228 2.06 10.05 4.43
CA SER A 228 1.08 10.63 5.37
C SER A 228 1.15 9.97 6.74
N ILE A 229 1.32 8.65 6.81
CA ILE A 229 1.52 7.93 8.07
C ILE A 229 2.88 8.29 8.68
N ALA A 230 3.96 8.27 7.89
CA ALA A 230 5.31 8.58 8.39
C ALA A 230 5.47 10.02 8.90
N SER A 231 4.75 10.96 8.28
CA SER A 231 4.69 12.37 8.69
C SER A 231 3.69 12.64 9.82
N ASP A 232 2.98 11.61 10.31
CA ASP A 232 1.97 11.71 11.37
C ASP A 232 0.82 12.68 11.00
N GLN A 233 0.56 12.83 9.69
CA GLN A 233 -0.59 13.54 9.14
C GLN A 233 -1.80 12.61 9.04
N ALA A 234 -1.58 11.31 8.90
CA ALA A 234 -2.64 10.32 8.96
C ALA A 234 -3.34 10.37 10.33
N LYS A 235 -4.67 10.24 10.30
CA LYS A 235 -5.49 10.02 11.49
C LYS A 235 -5.78 8.53 11.62
N PHE A 236 -6.18 8.09 12.80
CA PHE A 236 -6.60 6.70 13.02
C PHE A 236 -8.03 6.67 13.51
N ARG A 237 -8.78 5.68 13.05
CA ARG A 237 -10.16 5.45 13.47
C ARG A 237 -10.36 3.99 13.83
N SER A 238 -11.04 3.76 14.94
CA SER A 238 -11.41 2.43 15.42
C SER A 238 -12.83 2.05 15.00
N PHE A 239 -13.04 0.77 14.70
CA PHE A 239 -14.35 0.21 14.41
C PHE A 239 -14.89 -0.56 15.61
N PRO A 240 -16.22 -0.72 15.74
CA PRO A 240 -16.78 -1.63 16.72
C PRO A 240 -16.23 -3.05 16.52
N ALA A 241 -15.96 -3.73 17.63
CA ALA A 241 -15.55 -5.13 17.57
C ALA A 241 -16.63 -5.98 16.89
N GLN A 242 -16.21 -6.91 16.04
CA GLN A 242 -17.09 -7.81 15.32
C GLN A 242 -16.38 -9.12 14.97
N HIS A 243 -17.14 -10.21 14.90
CA HIS A 243 -16.60 -11.56 14.70
C HIS A 243 -16.00 -11.82 13.31
N CYS A 244 -16.10 -10.86 12.40
CA CYS A 244 -15.73 -11.00 11.01
C CYS A 244 -15.18 -9.68 10.44
N ASP A 245 -14.23 -9.78 9.51
CA ASP A 245 -13.78 -8.64 8.73
C ASP A 245 -14.94 -8.05 7.91
N PRO A 246 -15.23 -6.74 8.01
CA PRO A 246 -16.35 -6.11 7.31
C PRO A 246 -16.20 -6.13 5.78
N ARG A 247 -14.98 -6.26 5.27
CA ARG A 247 -14.66 -6.34 3.83
C ARG A 247 -14.50 -7.79 3.36
N ALA A 248 -13.81 -8.62 4.15
CA ALA A 248 -13.38 -9.96 3.74
C ALA A 248 -14.21 -11.11 4.33
N CYS A 249 -15.36 -10.84 4.95
CA CYS A 249 -16.19 -11.88 5.54
C CYS A 249 -16.63 -12.93 4.51
N SER A 250 -16.21 -14.16 4.77
CA SER A 250 -16.60 -15.35 4.02
C SER A 250 -17.45 -16.31 4.85
N LEU A 251 -17.86 -15.91 6.07
CA LEU A 251 -18.67 -16.73 6.96
C LEU A 251 -20.06 -16.93 6.37
N TRP A 252 -20.42 -18.20 6.18
CA TRP A 252 -21.74 -18.58 5.68
C TRP A 252 -22.81 -18.18 6.70
N ARG A 253 -23.79 -17.37 6.27
CA ARG A 253 -24.89 -16.80 7.09
C ARG A 253 -24.44 -15.72 8.07
N CYS A 254 -23.36 -15.00 7.77
CA CYS A 254 -23.05 -13.81 8.54
C CYS A 254 -24.17 -12.77 8.41
N GLU A 255 -24.72 -12.34 9.55
CA GLU A 255 -25.75 -11.30 9.64
C GLU A 255 -25.14 -9.94 10.03
N SER A 256 -23.81 -9.86 10.17
CA SER A 256 -23.10 -8.62 10.48
C SER A 256 -23.13 -7.65 9.29
N ASN A 257 -23.05 -6.34 9.57
CA ASN A 257 -23.03 -5.33 8.52
C ASN A 257 -21.69 -5.38 7.76
N HIS A 258 -21.72 -5.86 6.51
CA HIS A 258 -20.55 -5.93 5.62
C HIS A 258 -20.52 -4.79 4.61
N LEU A 259 -19.32 -4.46 4.13
CA LEU A 259 -19.03 -3.39 3.16
C LEU A 259 -19.06 -3.89 1.70
N GLY A 260 -19.75 -5.00 1.41
CA GLY A 260 -19.51 -5.84 0.23
C GLY A 260 -19.63 -5.18 -1.16
N LYS A 261 -20.35 -4.06 -1.30
CA LYS A 261 -20.39 -3.24 -2.53
C LYS A 261 -20.49 -1.76 -2.18
N LEU A 262 -19.49 -1.22 -1.48
CA LEU A 262 -19.41 0.23 -1.33
C LEU A 262 -19.26 0.88 -2.70
N PRO A 263 -19.82 2.08 -2.92
CA PRO A 263 -19.54 2.89 -4.11
C PRO A 263 -18.12 3.44 -4.11
N GLY A 264 -17.27 2.97 -3.20
CA GLY A 264 -15.94 3.49 -2.92
C GLY A 264 -15.92 4.77 -2.08
N TRP A 265 -17.06 5.13 -1.49
CA TRP A 265 -17.20 6.17 -0.49
C TRP A 265 -18.24 5.77 0.56
N LEU A 266 -18.13 6.32 1.76
CA LEU A 266 -19.01 6.03 2.89
C LEU A 266 -20.01 7.18 3.07
N THR A 267 -21.30 6.85 3.26
CA THR A 267 -22.43 7.75 3.59
C THR A 267 -23.33 7.17 4.67
N GLY A 268 -24.21 8.02 5.25
CA GLY A 268 -25.29 7.60 6.15
C GLY A 268 -24.83 7.34 7.60
N GLU A 269 -25.40 6.34 8.27
CA GLU A 269 -25.12 6.02 9.69
C GLU A 269 -23.63 5.80 10.01
N TRP A 270 -22.84 5.35 9.02
CA TRP A 270 -21.39 5.19 9.13
C TRP A 270 -20.62 6.51 9.10
N VAL A 271 -21.21 7.57 8.58
CA VAL A 271 -20.65 8.93 8.55
C VAL A 271 -21.20 9.77 9.70
N GLU A 272 -22.49 9.66 10.03
CA GLU A 272 -23.16 10.45 11.07
C GLU A 272 -22.55 10.26 12.48
N LYS A 273 -21.94 9.11 12.77
CA LYS A 273 -21.19 8.88 14.01
C LYS A 273 -19.69 9.27 13.93
N TRP A 274 -19.17 9.64 12.74
CA TRP A 274 -17.73 9.56 12.41
C TRP A 274 -17.14 10.80 11.71
N ALA A 275 -17.99 11.64 11.11
CA ALA A 275 -17.59 12.88 10.47
C ALA A 275 -18.33 14.06 11.10
N SER A 276 -17.58 14.92 11.78
CA SER A 276 -18.01 16.28 12.10
C SER A 276 -17.73 17.26 10.96
N ASP A 277 -17.28 16.77 9.80
CA ASP A 277 -16.83 17.55 8.63
C ASP A 277 -17.52 17.07 7.35
N ASP A 278 -17.96 18.03 6.53
CA ASP A 278 -18.86 17.91 5.36
C ASP A 278 -18.40 17.01 4.18
N ALA A 279 -17.28 16.29 4.28
CA ALA A 279 -16.72 15.49 3.18
C ALA A 279 -16.85 13.98 3.41
N PRO A 280 -17.32 13.22 2.40
CA PRO A 280 -17.42 11.77 2.52
C PRO A 280 -16.05 11.10 2.63
N LEU A 281 -16.00 10.00 3.40
CA LEU A 281 -14.81 9.20 3.57
C LEU A 281 -14.71 8.20 2.41
N LEU A 282 -13.70 8.36 1.55
CA LEU A 282 -13.43 7.46 0.44
C LEU A 282 -12.86 6.13 0.94
N GLU A 283 -13.10 5.07 0.20
CA GLU A 283 -12.33 3.84 0.36
C GLU A 283 -10.97 3.99 -0.31
N PHE A 284 -9.89 3.62 0.38
CA PHE A 284 -8.54 3.74 -0.17
C PHE A 284 -8.36 2.88 -1.44
N GLY A 285 -7.85 3.51 -2.51
CA GLY A 285 -7.70 2.86 -3.81
C GLY A 285 -8.99 2.80 -4.64
N SER A 286 -10.09 3.42 -4.17
CA SER A 286 -11.28 3.61 -4.99
C SER A 286 -11.08 4.70 -6.05
N SER A 287 -11.76 4.52 -7.18
CA SER A 287 -11.87 5.54 -8.23
C SER A 287 -12.94 6.60 -7.95
N SER A 288 -13.62 6.58 -6.81
CA SER A 288 -14.66 7.59 -6.48
C SER A 288 -14.07 8.98 -6.28
N HIS A 289 -14.81 10.00 -6.74
CA HIS A 289 -14.43 11.41 -6.62
C HIS A 289 -15.62 12.36 -6.73
N ARG A 290 -15.47 13.62 -6.33
CA ARG A 290 -16.44 14.67 -6.64
C ARG A 290 -16.34 15.13 -8.11
N PRO A 291 -17.38 15.77 -8.67
CA PRO A 291 -17.34 16.31 -10.03
C PRO A 291 -16.16 17.27 -10.24
N GLY A 292 -15.38 17.03 -11.29
CA GLY A 292 -14.20 17.84 -11.63
C GLY A 292 -12.95 17.60 -10.78
N GLU A 293 -13.02 16.71 -9.78
CA GLU A 293 -11.87 16.31 -8.97
C GLU A 293 -11.29 14.97 -9.45
N PRO A 294 -9.98 14.72 -9.28
CA PRO A 294 -9.39 13.42 -9.59
C PRO A 294 -9.79 12.34 -8.57
N PRO A 295 -9.76 11.05 -8.93
CA PRO A 295 -9.95 9.93 -8.00
C PRO A 295 -8.92 9.93 -6.85
N GLY A 296 -9.36 9.42 -5.69
CA GLY A 296 -8.56 9.21 -4.48
C GLY A 296 -8.12 10.48 -3.77
N VAL A 297 -7.07 10.37 -2.94
CA VAL A 297 -6.62 11.45 -2.04
C VAL A 297 -5.23 11.98 -2.35
N SER A 298 -4.44 11.25 -3.13
CA SER A 298 -3.09 11.64 -3.51
C SER A 298 -3.06 12.81 -4.50
N PRO A 299 -2.03 13.68 -4.45
CA PRO A 299 -1.78 14.69 -5.48
C PRO A 299 -1.61 14.05 -6.86
N ILE A 300 -2.08 14.70 -7.92
CA ILE A 300 -1.91 14.23 -9.32
C ILE A 300 -0.43 14.29 -9.71
N GLU A 301 0.27 15.28 -9.20
CA GLU A 301 1.67 15.54 -9.49
C GLU A 301 2.58 14.48 -8.86
N THR A 302 3.69 14.19 -9.55
CA THR A 302 4.73 13.29 -9.03
C THR A 302 5.69 13.98 -8.06
N LYS A 303 5.56 15.30 -7.88
CA LYS A 303 6.32 16.11 -6.93
C LYS A 303 5.38 17.02 -6.18
N TYR A 304 5.45 16.99 -4.85
CA TYR A 304 4.61 17.83 -3.99
C TYR A 304 5.29 18.06 -2.64
N TRP A 305 4.83 19.09 -1.92
CA TRP A 305 5.28 19.37 -0.57
C TRP A 305 4.39 18.66 0.45
N MET A 306 4.99 17.91 1.38
CA MET A 306 4.35 17.43 2.60
C MET A 306 4.99 18.16 3.78
N GLY A 307 4.32 19.20 4.26
CA GLY A 307 4.93 20.15 5.19
C GLY A 307 6.17 20.83 4.57
N ASP A 308 7.32 20.69 5.22
CA ASP A 308 8.61 21.23 4.75
C ASP A 308 9.51 20.20 4.04
N VAL A 309 8.93 19.06 3.64
CA VAL A 309 9.62 18.01 2.89
C VAL A 309 9.06 17.92 1.47
N LEU A 310 9.94 17.99 0.48
CA LEU A 310 9.62 17.70 -0.91
C LEU A 310 9.56 16.20 -1.11
N VAL A 311 8.41 15.70 -1.56
CA VAL A 311 8.23 14.31 -1.93
C VAL A 311 8.29 14.22 -3.45
N SER A 312 9.16 13.36 -3.98
CA SER A 312 9.33 13.12 -5.41
C SER A 312 9.21 11.63 -5.71
N LEU A 313 8.20 11.27 -6.51
CA LEU A 313 7.94 9.90 -6.92
C LEU A 313 8.80 9.56 -8.13
N ALA A 314 9.49 8.42 -8.10
CA ALA A 314 10.37 7.98 -9.18
C ALA A 314 10.35 6.45 -9.36
N LEU A 315 10.52 5.99 -10.61
CA LEU A 315 10.58 4.57 -10.95
C LEU A 315 11.97 3.97 -10.63
N SER A 316 13.01 4.71 -11.00
CA SER A 316 14.39 4.49 -10.58
C SER A 316 14.81 5.58 -9.60
N ILE A 317 15.49 5.18 -8.53
CA ILE A 317 15.96 6.07 -7.47
C ILE A 317 17.46 6.24 -7.69
N ASP A 318 17.83 7.32 -8.39
CA ASP A 318 19.20 7.60 -8.83
C ASP A 318 19.55 9.10 -8.77
N GLY A 319 20.75 9.46 -9.23
CA GLY A 319 21.27 10.83 -9.16
C GLY A 319 20.51 11.82 -10.03
N ASP A 320 19.93 11.38 -11.16
CA ASP A 320 19.09 12.22 -12.02
C ASP A 320 17.75 12.52 -11.35
N ALA A 321 17.10 11.51 -10.75
CA ALA A 321 15.87 11.70 -9.98
C ALA A 321 16.07 12.71 -8.83
N VAL A 322 17.19 12.61 -8.12
CA VAL A 322 17.57 13.55 -7.04
C VAL A 322 17.84 14.93 -7.60
N SER A 323 18.64 15.05 -8.66
CA SER A 323 18.98 16.34 -9.27
C SER A 323 17.71 17.08 -9.71
N LYS A 324 16.78 16.39 -10.39
CA LYS A 324 15.48 16.94 -10.79
C LYS A 324 14.64 17.41 -9.60
N ALA A 325 14.64 16.67 -8.49
CA ALA A 325 13.92 17.08 -7.29
C ALA A 325 14.55 18.33 -6.64
N VAL A 326 15.90 18.40 -6.61
CA VAL A 326 16.64 19.56 -6.08
C VAL A 326 16.38 20.80 -6.93
N THR A 327 16.52 20.70 -8.25
CA THR A 327 16.23 21.79 -9.18
C THR A 327 14.82 22.32 -8.98
N TRP A 328 13.83 21.42 -8.96
CA TRP A 328 12.44 21.81 -8.75
C TRP A 328 12.23 22.52 -7.41
N GLY A 329 12.82 22.04 -6.31
CA GLY A 329 12.69 22.68 -5.01
C GLY A 329 13.33 24.07 -4.93
N ILE A 330 14.46 24.28 -5.64
CA ILE A 330 15.14 25.58 -5.74
C ILE A 330 14.33 26.56 -6.60
N GLU A 331 13.78 26.10 -7.73
CA GLU A 331 12.92 26.90 -8.61
C GLU A 331 11.65 27.40 -7.89
N GLN A 332 11.18 26.67 -6.87
CA GLN A 332 10.10 27.08 -5.97
C GLN A 332 10.54 28.10 -4.90
N GLY A 333 11.78 28.61 -4.98
CA GLY A 333 12.30 29.67 -4.11
C GLY A 333 12.77 29.20 -2.72
N ARG A 334 12.88 27.87 -2.47
CA ARG A 334 13.34 27.36 -1.18
C ARG A 334 14.87 27.25 -1.14
N SER A 335 15.49 27.87 -0.13
CA SER A 335 16.95 27.84 0.07
C SER A 335 17.44 26.73 1.00
N LYS A 336 16.56 26.21 1.87
CA LYS A 336 16.86 25.10 2.77
C LYS A 336 15.62 24.22 2.92
N PHE A 337 15.73 22.96 2.53
CA PHE A 337 14.61 22.02 2.58
C PHE A 337 15.08 20.56 2.57
N GLN A 338 14.16 19.67 2.91
CA GLN A 338 14.37 18.23 2.92
C GLN A 338 13.66 17.60 1.71
N ILE A 339 14.22 16.53 1.18
CA ILE A 339 13.68 15.79 0.03
C ILE A 339 13.59 14.29 0.38
N VAL A 340 12.47 13.69 0.00
CA VAL A 340 12.26 12.25 -0.09
C VAL A 340 12.06 11.91 -1.57
N VAL A 341 13.00 11.17 -2.16
CA VAL A 341 12.80 10.58 -3.49
C VAL A 341 12.44 9.12 -3.27
N ILE A 342 11.25 8.70 -3.72
CA ILE A 342 10.65 7.43 -3.32
C ILE A 342 10.08 6.65 -4.50
N SER A 343 10.31 5.34 -4.47
CA SER A 343 9.71 4.35 -5.36
C SER A 343 8.87 3.36 -4.53
N LEU A 344 8.24 2.38 -5.17
CA LEU A 344 7.52 1.31 -4.46
C LEU A 344 8.43 0.43 -3.58
N PHE A 345 9.75 0.43 -3.80
CA PHE A 345 10.68 -0.51 -3.16
C PHE A 345 11.80 0.16 -2.36
N GLU A 346 12.23 1.35 -2.78
CA GLU A 346 13.42 2.04 -2.30
C GLU A 346 13.13 3.54 -2.10
N VAL A 347 13.85 4.16 -1.17
CA VAL A 347 13.79 5.59 -0.86
C VAL A 347 15.20 6.17 -0.70
N ILE A 348 15.39 7.41 -1.18
CA ILE A 348 16.54 8.27 -0.87
C ILE A 348 16.06 9.46 -0.05
N PHE A 349 16.87 9.82 0.95
CA PHE A 349 16.71 11.04 1.74
C PHE A 349 17.77 12.05 1.33
N ALA A 350 17.37 13.32 1.17
CA ALA A 350 18.33 14.39 0.96
C ALA A 350 17.98 15.65 1.75
N GLU A 351 19.00 16.38 2.20
CA GLU A 351 18.88 17.74 2.72
C GLU A 351 19.60 18.70 1.77
N VAL A 352 18.90 19.75 1.34
CA VAL A 352 19.44 20.77 0.45
C VAL A 352 19.70 22.05 1.25
N SER A 353 20.86 22.64 1.03
CA SER A 353 21.22 23.96 1.54
C SER A 353 21.85 24.80 0.44
N VAL A 354 21.29 25.99 0.22
CA VAL A 354 21.81 27.01 -0.69
C VAL A 354 22.38 28.15 0.16
N SER A 355 23.68 28.42 0.03
CA SER A 355 24.39 29.47 0.76
C SER A 355 24.78 30.62 -0.15
N ASN A 356 24.71 31.85 0.33
CA ASN A 356 25.08 33.03 -0.47
C ASN A 356 26.52 32.92 -1.00
N GLY A 357 26.67 32.89 -2.33
CA GLY A 357 27.96 32.84 -3.02
C GLY A 357 28.55 31.44 -3.26
N MET A 358 27.94 30.37 -2.75
CA MET A 358 28.28 28.98 -3.10
C MET A 358 27.07 28.30 -3.75
N GLY A 359 27.32 27.38 -4.68
CA GLY A 359 26.25 26.60 -5.32
C GLY A 359 25.45 25.76 -4.30
N PRO A 360 24.32 25.16 -4.72
CA PRO A 360 23.55 24.26 -3.87
C PRO A 360 24.40 23.08 -3.39
N PHE A 361 24.34 22.79 -2.08
CA PHE A 361 25.01 21.64 -1.47
C PHE A 361 23.98 20.65 -0.93
N ILE A 362 24.23 19.36 -1.17
CA ILE A 362 23.31 18.28 -0.83
C ILE A 362 23.95 17.29 0.17
N GLN A 363 23.21 16.95 1.22
CA GLN A 363 23.50 15.76 2.03
C GLN A 363 22.53 14.66 1.63
N ILE A 364 23.01 13.55 1.11
CA ILE A 364 22.16 12.52 0.50
C ILE A 364 22.43 11.15 1.13
N SER A 365 21.41 10.31 1.26
CA SER A 365 21.60 8.90 1.60
C SER A 365 21.80 8.00 0.38
N ASP A 366 22.44 6.86 0.58
CA ASP A 366 22.27 5.73 -0.34
C ASP A 366 20.78 5.31 -0.39
N PRO A 367 20.32 4.65 -1.48
CA PRO A 367 18.99 4.07 -1.54
C PRO A 367 18.77 3.05 -0.41
N VAL A 368 17.67 3.21 0.33
CA VAL A 368 17.26 2.31 1.42
C VAL A 368 15.99 1.56 1.03
N TYR A 369 15.95 0.25 1.26
CA TYR A 369 14.75 -0.54 1.00
C TYR A 369 13.62 -0.20 1.99
N LEU A 370 12.42 0.02 1.46
CA LEU A 370 11.22 0.25 2.27
C LEU A 370 10.78 -1.03 2.99
N SER A 371 10.91 -2.19 2.33
CA SER A 371 10.49 -3.47 2.89
C SER A 371 11.38 -4.61 2.37
N PRO A 372 11.16 -5.87 2.78
CA PRO A 372 11.82 -7.03 2.19
C PRO A 372 11.45 -7.31 0.71
N LEU A 373 10.42 -6.63 0.16
CA LEU A 373 10.06 -6.76 -1.25
C LEU A 373 11.14 -6.18 -2.16
N ARG A 374 11.31 -6.80 -3.34
CA ARG A 374 12.29 -6.39 -4.34
C ARG A 374 11.62 -6.34 -5.71
N LYS A 375 12.10 -5.46 -6.58
CA LYS A 375 11.61 -5.29 -7.97
C LYS A 375 11.51 -6.64 -8.72
N ARG A 376 12.51 -7.50 -8.56
CA ARG A 376 12.58 -8.86 -9.15
C ARG A 376 11.51 -9.85 -8.67
N TYR A 377 10.70 -9.50 -7.68
CA TYR A 377 9.57 -10.34 -7.25
C TYR A 377 8.31 -10.06 -8.06
N GLY A 378 8.29 -9.01 -8.89
CA GLY A 378 7.15 -8.70 -9.74
C GLY A 378 6.77 -9.87 -10.64
N LEU A 379 5.47 -10.15 -10.77
CA LEU A 379 4.97 -11.17 -11.68
C LEU A 379 4.80 -10.64 -13.11
N SER A 380 4.65 -9.32 -13.28
CA SER A 380 4.59 -8.64 -14.58
C SER A 380 5.89 -8.71 -15.41
N THR A 381 7.02 -9.12 -14.82
CA THR A 381 8.30 -9.21 -15.56
C THR A 381 8.28 -10.37 -16.55
N HIS A 382 9.24 -10.38 -17.49
CA HIS A 382 9.28 -11.38 -18.54
C HIS A 382 9.32 -12.80 -17.97
N VAL A 383 8.53 -13.70 -18.56
CA VAL A 383 8.34 -15.06 -18.02
C VAL A 383 9.64 -15.86 -17.95
N LEU A 384 10.59 -15.60 -18.86
CA LEU A 384 11.90 -16.27 -18.88
C LEU A 384 12.82 -15.87 -17.71
N GLU A 385 12.56 -14.75 -17.04
CA GLU A 385 13.26 -14.41 -15.78
C GLU A 385 12.91 -15.38 -14.63
N ARG A 386 11.88 -16.20 -14.85
CA ARG A 386 11.34 -17.19 -13.91
C ARG A 386 11.50 -18.58 -14.52
N PRO A 387 12.69 -19.20 -14.46
CA PRO A 387 12.98 -20.41 -15.21
C PRO A 387 12.11 -21.60 -14.75
N GLU A 388 11.95 -22.55 -15.67
CA GLU A 388 11.28 -23.84 -15.44
C GLU A 388 12.01 -24.66 -14.37
N ALA A 389 11.24 -25.29 -13.48
CA ALA A 389 11.77 -26.21 -12.47
C ALA A 389 12.05 -27.58 -13.10
N THR A 390 13.32 -27.92 -13.28
CA THR A 390 13.73 -29.23 -13.80
C THR A 390 14.12 -30.21 -12.69
N PRO A 391 14.04 -31.53 -12.92
CA PRO A 391 14.46 -32.54 -11.94
C PRO A 391 15.92 -32.30 -11.49
N GLY A 392 16.13 -32.25 -10.17
CA GLY A 392 17.45 -31.98 -9.57
C GLY A 392 17.73 -30.51 -9.27
N MET A 393 16.88 -29.56 -9.70
CA MET A 393 16.98 -28.16 -9.28
C MET A 393 16.37 -27.94 -7.89
N THR A 394 17.09 -27.16 -7.06
CA THR A 394 16.55 -26.68 -5.78
C THR A 394 15.54 -25.56 -6.03
N ARG A 395 14.31 -25.73 -5.52
CA ARG A 395 13.29 -24.68 -5.54
C ARG A 395 13.81 -23.45 -4.79
N ARG A 396 13.60 -22.26 -5.37
CA ARG A 396 14.05 -20.98 -4.79
C ARG A 396 12.88 -20.31 -4.10
N HIS A 397 13.03 -20.00 -2.82
CA HIS A 397 12.05 -19.19 -2.13
C HIS A 397 12.37 -17.70 -2.27
N ARG A 398 11.33 -16.89 -2.52
CA ARG A 398 11.46 -15.43 -2.46
C ARG A 398 11.50 -15.02 -0.98
N ARG A 399 12.70 -15.04 -0.40
CA ARG A 399 12.92 -14.81 1.05
C ARG A 399 12.16 -13.59 1.59
N GLY A 400 12.12 -12.48 0.84
CA GLY A 400 11.37 -11.30 1.25
C GLY A 400 9.86 -11.52 1.40
N VAL A 401 9.25 -12.33 0.52
CA VAL A 401 7.84 -12.70 0.62
C VAL A 401 7.60 -13.60 1.83
N LEU A 402 8.50 -14.56 2.09
CA LEU A 402 8.43 -15.41 3.29
C LEU A 402 8.54 -14.59 4.58
N ILE A 403 9.44 -13.60 4.62
CA ILE A 403 9.57 -12.69 5.77
C ILE A 403 8.26 -11.95 6.02
N LEU A 404 7.61 -11.42 4.96
CA LEU A 404 6.31 -10.74 5.07
C LEU A 404 5.12 -11.67 5.39
N ASN A 405 5.32 -12.98 5.36
CA ASN A 405 4.34 -13.99 5.79
C ASN A 405 4.65 -14.52 7.21
N SER A 406 5.53 -13.86 7.94
CA SER A 406 5.95 -14.22 9.31
C SER A 406 5.80 -13.01 10.26
N ASP A 407 6.13 -13.17 11.54
CA ASP A 407 6.18 -12.08 12.56
C ASP A 407 7.32 -11.06 12.31
N CYS A 408 7.45 -10.53 11.10
CA CYS A 408 8.45 -9.54 10.75
C CYS A 408 8.22 -8.17 11.43
N THR A 409 7.05 -7.97 12.05
CA THR A 409 6.67 -6.75 12.79
C THR A 409 6.66 -6.94 14.31
N GLY A 410 6.98 -8.15 14.80
CA GLY A 410 6.79 -8.54 16.20
C GLY A 410 7.77 -7.93 17.21
N THR A 411 8.85 -7.29 16.76
CA THR A 411 9.83 -6.59 17.63
C THR A 411 10.35 -5.32 16.98
N VAL A 412 10.92 -4.42 17.77
CA VAL A 412 11.58 -3.20 17.26
C VAL A 412 12.76 -3.57 16.36
N ALA A 413 13.60 -4.50 16.81
CA ALA A 413 14.76 -4.94 16.05
C ALA A 413 14.37 -5.53 14.68
N ARG A 414 13.30 -6.33 14.61
CA ARG A 414 12.77 -6.85 13.34
C ARG A 414 12.20 -5.76 12.45
N LEU A 415 11.43 -4.82 12.99
CA LEU A 415 10.93 -3.68 12.21
C LEU A 415 12.09 -2.88 11.61
N GLN A 416 13.13 -2.59 12.41
CA GLN A 416 14.31 -1.86 11.95
C GLN A 416 15.10 -2.61 10.90
N GLY A 417 15.29 -3.93 11.09
CA GLY A 417 16.07 -4.77 10.18
C GLY A 417 15.35 -5.05 8.86
N GLN A 418 14.03 -5.28 8.92
CA GLN A 418 13.24 -5.67 7.74
C GLN A 418 12.64 -4.48 6.98
N PHE A 419 12.40 -3.35 7.67
CA PHE A 419 11.81 -2.13 7.10
C PHE A 419 12.66 -0.88 7.38
N PRO A 420 13.98 -0.89 7.10
CA PRO A 420 14.88 0.22 7.45
C PRO A 420 14.48 1.54 6.76
N GLY A 421 13.95 1.47 5.53
CA GLY A 421 13.49 2.64 4.80
C GLY A 421 12.26 3.29 5.43
N LEU A 422 11.31 2.51 5.96
CA LEU A 422 10.13 3.03 6.67
C LEU A 422 10.54 3.65 8.02
N ALA A 423 11.42 2.97 8.77
CA ALA A 423 11.97 3.49 10.01
C ALA A 423 12.75 4.80 9.81
N ALA A 424 13.53 4.89 8.73
CA ALA A 424 14.22 6.12 8.33
C ALA A 424 13.23 7.22 7.90
N LEU A 425 12.16 6.87 7.19
CA LEU A 425 11.13 7.81 6.74
C LEU A 425 10.44 8.50 7.92
N VAL A 426 10.02 7.73 8.93
CA VAL A 426 9.43 8.27 10.18
C VAL A 426 10.40 9.23 10.87
N ASN A 427 11.68 8.83 11.02
CA ASN A 427 12.70 9.69 11.62
C ASN A 427 12.94 10.97 10.81
N PHE A 428 12.94 10.87 9.49
CA PHE A 428 13.21 12.00 8.61
C PHE A 428 12.11 13.07 8.70
N PHE A 429 10.84 12.64 8.70
CA PHE A 429 9.71 13.54 8.92
C PHE A 429 9.65 14.08 10.35
N GLU A 430 10.05 13.29 11.35
CA GLU A 430 10.13 13.78 12.74
C GLU A 430 11.11 14.94 12.89
N VAL A 431 12.27 14.84 12.23
CA VAL A 431 13.27 15.91 12.19
C VAL A 431 12.73 17.14 11.47
N ALA A 432 12.04 16.94 10.34
CA ALA A 432 11.43 18.04 9.58
C ALA A 432 10.39 18.80 10.42
N ALA A 433 9.48 18.07 11.06
CA ALA A 433 8.44 18.65 11.90
C ALA A 433 9.02 19.34 13.16
N SER A 434 10.07 18.77 13.76
CA SER A 434 10.78 19.40 14.89
C SER A 434 11.46 20.72 14.49
N ARG A 435 12.10 20.77 13.32
CA ARG A 435 12.69 22.00 12.77
C ARG A 435 11.64 23.05 12.46
N GLN A 436 10.51 22.62 11.90
CA GLN A 436 9.38 23.50 11.63
C GLN A 436 8.87 24.13 12.93
N ALA A 437 8.63 23.32 13.97
CA ALA A 437 8.20 23.81 15.28
C ALA A 437 9.24 24.76 15.92
N ALA A 438 10.53 24.53 15.70
CA ALA A 438 11.62 25.39 16.17
C ALA A 438 11.71 26.75 15.46
N SER A 439 11.13 26.88 14.27
CA SER A 439 11.04 28.17 13.57
C SER A 439 9.87 29.04 14.06
N LYS A 440 8.98 28.49 14.89
CA LYS A 440 7.85 29.22 15.47
C LYS A 440 8.26 29.99 16.73
N PRO A 441 7.49 31.02 17.13
CA PRO A 441 7.76 31.78 18.34
C PRO A 441 7.84 30.89 19.59
N THR A 442 8.63 31.33 20.56
CA THR A 442 8.78 30.65 21.85
C THR A 442 7.46 30.61 22.62
N SER A 443 7.27 29.52 23.37
CA SER A 443 6.10 29.28 24.19
C SER A 443 5.96 30.31 25.31
N ILE A 444 4.71 30.74 25.59
CA ILE A 444 4.37 31.75 26.61
C ILE A 444 4.13 31.12 27.98
N PHE A 445 3.61 29.89 28.04
CA PHE A 445 3.31 29.19 29.28
C PHE A 445 4.41 28.21 29.69
N PRO A 446 4.49 27.85 31.00
CA PRO A 446 5.30 26.72 31.44
C PRO A 446 4.85 25.38 30.82
N PRO A 447 5.76 24.41 30.63
CA PRO A 447 5.44 23.08 30.08
C PRO A 447 4.28 22.37 30.76
N GLU A 448 4.13 22.54 32.09
CA GLU A 448 3.10 21.90 32.90
C GLU A 448 1.69 22.34 32.50
N LEU A 449 1.51 23.63 32.16
CA LEU A 449 0.22 24.13 31.70
C LEU A 449 -0.12 23.59 30.32
N TYR A 450 0.87 23.39 29.43
CA TYR A 450 0.64 22.75 28.15
C TYR A 450 0.22 21.30 28.31
N ASP A 451 0.87 20.56 29.22
CA ASP A 451 0.45 19.20 29.52
C ASP A 451 -0.99 19.12 30.00
N MET A 452 -1.40 20.05 30.87
CA MET A 452 -2.78 20.13 31.33
C MET A 452 -3.74 20.47 30.18
N ILE A 453 -3.42 21.48 29.35
CA ILE A 453 -4.25 21.84 28.19
C ILE A 453 -4.45 20.62 27.29
N LEU A 454 -3.37 19.88 27.03
CA LEU A 454 -3.42 18.69 26.18
C LEU A 454 -4.27 17.55 26.74
N ASP A 455 -4.69 17.57 28.01
CA ASP A 455 -5.63 16.58 28.54
C ASP A 455 -7.09 16.93 28.23
N PHE A 456 -7.40 18.19 27.90
CA PHE A 456 -8.78 18.67 27.66
C PHE A 456 -9.12 18.93 26.19
N VAL A 457 -8.14 18.92 25.30
CA VAL A 457 -8.38 19.15 23.85
C VAL A 457 -8.86 17.87 23.15
N ASP A 458 -9.66 18.04 22.11
CA ASP A 458 -10.01 16.99 21.16
C ASP A 458 -8.80 16.56 20.31
N TYR A 459 -8.91 15.44 19.58
CA TYR A 459 -7.80 14.90 18.79
C TYR A 459 -7.31 15.82 17.68
N ASP A 460 -8.20 16.57 17.04
CA ASP A 460 -7.83 17.45 15.92
C ASP A 460 -7.10 18.71 16.41
N THR A 461 -7.56 19.26 17.53
CA THR A 461 -6.83 20.31 18.25
C THR A 461 -5.47 19.79 18.75
N TRP A 462 -5.42 18.57 19.31
CA TRP A 462 -4.15 17.94 19.73
C TRP A 462 -3.15 17.77 18.57
N LYS A 463 -3.62 17.31 17.40
CA LYS A 463 -2.80 17.23 16.18
C LYS A 463 -2.29 18.60 15.76
N THR A 464 -3.13 19.63 15.84
CA THR A 464 -2.73 21.01 15.52
C THR A 464 -1.63 21.51 16.47
N CYS A 465 -1.70 21.16 17.76
CA CYS A 465 -0.68 21.49 18.76
C CYS A 465 0.73 20.96 18.41
N LEU A 466 0.86 19.85 17.65
CA LEU A 466 2.16 19.33 17.21
C LEU A 466 2.98 20.31 16.35
N LEU A 467 2.34 21.34 15.80
CA LEU A 467 2.92 22.32 14.88
C LEU A 467 3.12 23.72 15.50
N VAL A 468 2.61 23.95 16.72
CA VAL A 468 2.54 25.30 17.32
C VAL A 468 3.89 25.79 17.82
N SER A 469 4.59 24.98 18.63
CA SER A 469 5.89 25.31 19.19
C SER A 469 6.64 24.05 19.58
N THR A 470 7.94 24.17 19.86
CA THR A 470 8.78 23.05 20.30
C THR A 470 8.30 22.45 21.62
N VAL A 471 7.86 23.27 22.56
CA VAL A 471 7.39 22.82 23.88
C VAL A 471 6.07 22.06 23.75
N PHE A 472 5.09 22.61 23.01
CA PHE A 472 3.83 21.93 22.75
C PHE A 472 4.05 20.59 22.03
N ARG A 473 4.91 20.59 20.99
CA ARG A 473 5.25 19.38 20.26
C ARG A 473 5.83 18.31 21.17
N SER A 474 6.79 18.68 22.03
CA SER A 474 7.40 17.75 22.99
C SER A 474 6.36 17.13 23.92
N SER A 475 5.45 17.95 24.46
CA SER A 475 4.34 17.48 25.30
C SER A 475 3.38 16.55 24.54
N CYS A 476 3.03 16.87 23.28
CA CYS A 476 2.21 16.00 22.45
C CYS A 476 2.90 14.67 22.17
N ILE A 477 4.19 14.66 21.81
CA ILE A 477 4.93 13.42 21.53
C ILE A 477 4.97 12.50 22.77
N ARG A 478 5.15 13.08 23.97
CA ARG A 478 5.10 12.31 25.22
C ARG A 478 3.72 11.74 25.52
N LYS A 479 2.64 12.45 25.14
CA LYS A 479 1.24 12.02 25.27
C LYS A 479 0.68 11.58 23.92
N TYR A 480 1.36 10.66 23.24
CA TYR A 480 1.01 10.30 21.86
C TYR A 480 -0.38 9.66 21.78
N ARG A 481 -1.32 10.36 21.16
CA ARG A 481 -2.70 9.90 20.94
C ARG A 481 -2.79 9.13 19.63
N VAL A 482 -3.48 7.99 19.66
CA VAL A 482 -3.84 7.23 18.46
C VAL A 482 -5.16 7.75 17.89
N ASP A 483 -6.15 7.96 18.76
CA ASP A 483 -7.46 8.52 18.44
C ASP A 483 -8.00 9.41 19.59
N ASP A 484 -9.29 9.74 19.54
CA ASP A 484 -9.98 10.56 20.55
C ASP A 484 -10.09 9.89 21.93
N ARG A 485 -9.95 8.57 22.01
CA ARG A 485 -10.19 7.78 23.24
C ARG A 485 -8.90 7.19 23.80
N THR A 486 -7.87 7.02 22.98
CA THR A 486 -6.74 6.16 23.30
C THR A 486 -5.41 6.87 23.05
N ARG A 487 -4.52 6.79 24.04
CA ARG A 487 -3.12 7.20 23.90
C ARG A 487 -2.16 6.09 24.31
N ILE A 488 -0.96 6.10 23.76
CA ILE A 488 0.09 5.14 24.12
C ILE A 488 0.92 5.76 25.25
N VAL A 489 1.08 5.04 26.36
CA VAL A 489 1.79 5.54 27.55
C VAL A 489 3.10 4.83 27.83
N ALA A 490 3.27 3.60 27.32
CA ALA A 490 4.53 2.88 27.44
C ALA A 490 4.73 1.84 26.32
N GLY A 491 5.97 1.36 26.21
CA GLY A 491 6.44 0.44 25.17
C GLY A 491 7.53 1.09 24.30
N PRO A 492 7.83 0.52 23.13
CA PRO A 492 7.40 -0.82 22.69
C PRO A 492 7.97 -1.92 23.59
N PHE A 493 7.19 -2.95 23.85
CA PHE A 493 7.60 -4.16 24.56
C PHE A 493 7.53 -5.39 23.64
N ARG A 494 8.16 -6.48 24.09
CA ARG A 494 8.11 -7.80 23.44
C ARG A 494 7.40 -8.79 24.36
N ARG A 495 6.40 -9.48 23.82
CA ARG A 495 5.76 -10.64 24.47
C ARG A 495 5.78 -11.83 23.51
N ILE A 496 5.77 -13.06 24.02
CA ILE A 496 5.67 -14.27 23.19
C ILE A 496 4.27 -14.85 23.28
N ARG A 497 3.56 -14.90 22.14
CA ARG A 497 2.33 -15.69 22.06
C ARG A 497 2.69 -17.16 21.90
N ARG A 498 2.10 -17.99 22.75
CA ARG A 498 2.20 -19.45 22.67
C ARG A 498 0.82 -19.99 22.28
N HIS A 499 0.63 -20.25 21.00
CA HIS A 499 -0.52 -21.00 20.50
C HIS A 499 -0.09 -22.44 20.19
N ARG A 500 -1.06 -23.37 20.12
CA ARG A 500 -0.81 -24.82 19.99
C ARG A 500 0.12 -25.20 18.83
N TYR A 501 0.20 -24.37 17.79
CA TYR A 501 1.02 -24.57 16.60
C TYR A 501 1.95 -23.39 16.27
N TYR A 502 1.95 -22.34 17.09
CA TYR A 502 2.67 -21.10 16.79
C TYR A 502 3.32 -20.50 18.02
N LYS A 503 4.61 -20.18 17.91
CA LYS A 503 5.34 -19.42 18.93
C LYS A 503 6.05 -18.27 18.24
N GLY A 504 5.65 -17.06 18.59
CA GLY A 504 6.05 -15.86 17.87
C GLY A 504 6.17 -14.65 18.79
N PRO A 505 7.17 -13.76 18.60
CA PRO A 505 7.21 -12.50 19.30
C PRO A 505 6.14 -11.55 18.74
N LEU A 506 5.47 -10.84 19.63
CA LEU A 506 4.49 -9.83 19.32
C LEU A 506 4.92 -8.48 19.88
N MET A 507 4.62 -7.43 19.12
CA MET A 507 4.85 -6.06 19.54
C MET A 507 3.75 -5.66 20.52
N CYS A 508 4.13 -5.01 21.62
CA CYS A 508 3.20 -4.66 22.69
C CYS A 508 3.38 -3.21 23.12
N PHE A 509 2.29 -2.62 23.59
CA PHE A 509 2.29 -1.28 24.17
C PHE A 509 1.30 -1.25 25.33
N ASP A 510 1.49 -0.29 26.23
CA ASP A 510 0.48 0.05 27.22
C ASP A 510 -0.33 1.22 26.67
N PHE A 511 -1.64 1.03 26.57
CA PHE A 511 -2.55 2.06 26.11
C PHE A 511 -3.40 2.55 27.27
N GLU A 512 -3.65 3.85 27.30
CA GLU A 512 -4.53 4.49 28.26
C GLU A 512 -5.80 4.95 27.56
N ASN A 513 -6.95 4.59 28.12
CA ASN A 513 -8.21 5.21 27.77
C ASN A 513 -8.25 6.61 28.42
N ILE A 514 -8.23 7.66 27.59
CA ILE A 514 -8.10 9.06 28.01
C ILE A 514 -9.25 9.51 28.92
N GLN A 515 -10.45 8.94 28.74
CA GLN A 515 -11.64 9.33 29.50
C GLN A 515 -11.67 8.68 30.89
N THR A 516 -11.22 7.44 31.00
CA THR A 516 -11.29 6.64 32.25
C THR A 516 -9.97 6.63 33.01
N GLY A 517 -8.85 6.96 32.37
CA GLY A 517 -7.49 6.78 32.88
C GLY A 517 -7.05 5.31 33.00
N GLN A 518 -7.86 4.37 32.51
CA GLN A 518 -7.53 2.96 32.58
C GLN A 518 -6.39 2.63 31.63
N ILE A 519 -5.31 2.05 32.16
CA ILE A 519 -4.16 1.58 31.40
C ILE A 519 -4.29 0.07 31.17
N LEU A 520 -4.20 -0.35 29.91
CA LEU A 520 -4.28 -1.74 29.47
C LEU A 520 -3.00 -2.13 28.72
N PRO A 521 -2.25 -3.12 29.21
CA PRO A 521 -1.19 -3.74 28.44
C PRO A 521 -1.78 -4.53 27.30
N MET A 522 -1.36 -4.24 26.07
CA MET A 522 -1.89 -4.88 24.88
C MET A 522 -0.79 -5.44 23.98
N MET A 523 -1.12 -6.50 23.26
CA MET A 523 -0.25 -7.18 22.30
C MET A 523 -0.87 -7.20 20.91
N SER A 524 -0.03 -7.00 19.89
CA SER A 524 -0.47 -6.97 18.50
C SER A 524 -1.08 -8.30 18.08
N VAL A 525 -2.17 -8.27 17.32
CA VAL A 525 -2.78 -9.48 16.76
C VAL A 525 -2.34 -9.65 15.31
N SER A 526 -1.67 -10.76 15.02
CA SER A 526 -1.38 -11.22 13.67
C SER A 526 -2.46 -12.24 13.28
N ASP A 527 -3.13 -12.03 12.15
CA ASP A 527 -4.15 -12.93 11.57
C ASP A 527 -5.45 -13.10 12.38
N CYS A 528 -6.20 -12.01 12.57
CA CYS A 528 -7.58 -12.06 13.08
C CYS A 528 -8.60 -12.12 11.93
N TYR A 529 -9.50 -13.11 11.97
CA TYR A 529 -10.65 -13.17 11.05
C TYR A 529 -11.74 -12.13 11.39
N GLY A 530 -11.63 -11.46 12.54
CA GLY A 530 -12.55 -10.43 13.04
C GLY A 530 -11.86 -9.11 13.36
N MET A 531 -12.64 -8.18 13.92
CA MET A 531 -12.14 -6.93 14.49
C MET A 531 -12.21 -7.00 16.00
N GLU A 532 -11.06 -6.85 16.65
CA GLU A 532 -10.97 -6.68 18.10
C GLU A 532 -11.47 -5.31 18.55
N GLU A 533 -11.68 -5.10 19.86
CA GLU A 533 -12.07 -3.80 20.40
C GLU A 533 -11.06 -2.69 20.07
N PHE A 534 -9.77 -3.03 20.09
CA PHE A 534 -8.66 -2.13 19.80
C PHE A 534 -8.13 -2.38 18.39
N ASN A 535 -8.89 -1.90 17.41
CA ASN A 535 -8.50 -1.87 16.01
C ASN A 535 -8.39 -0.43 15.53
N TRP A 536 -7.45 -0.15 14.64
CA TRP A 536 -7.27 1.17 14.05
C TRP A 536 -6.96 1.07 12.56
N MET A 537 -7.69 1.83 11.76
CA MET A 537 -7.41 1.99 10.34
C MET A 537 -6.90 3.41 10.05
N PRO A 538 -5.83 3.56 9.25
CA PRO A 538 -5.37 4.85 8.80
C PRO A 538 -6.42 5.57 7.96
N VAL A 539 -6.61 6.85 8.23
CA VAL A 539 -7.34 7.80 7.39
C VAL A 539 -6.32 8.75 6.78
N ILE A 540 -6.21 8.71 5.46
CA ILE A 540 -5.22 9.43 4.66
C ILE A 540 -5.86 10.64 3.99
N GLY A 541 -5.09 11.72 3.86
CA GLY A 541 -5.52 12.96 3.22
C GLY A 541 -6.09 14.00 4.20
N SER A 542 -6.31 15.21 3.69
CA SER A 542 -6.72 16.38 4.48
C SER A 542 -8.14 16.81 4.15
N SER A 543 -8.34 17.50 3.01
CA SER A 543 -9.65 17.91 2.50
C SER A 543 -10.47 16.72 2.02
N ARG A 544 -9.80 15.80 1.31
CA ARG A 544 -10.36 14.51 0.89
C ARG A 544 -9.72 13.44 1.76
N LYS A 545 -10.55 12.60 2.35
CA LYS A 545 -10.14 11.60 3.35
C LYS A 545 -10.41 10.22 2.77
N ALA A 546 -9.44 9.32 2.86
CA ALA A 546 -9.57 7.93 2.44
C ALA A 546 -9.24 6.98 3.58
N LEU A 547 -10.10 5.99 3.81
CA LEU A 547 -9.94 4.96 4.83
C LEU A 547 -9.20 3.75 4.27
N MET A 548 -8.12 3.35 4.92
CA MET A 548 -7.32 2.18 4.56
C MET A 548 -7.76 0.94 5.32
N LEU A 549 -8.87 0.33 4.89
CA LEU A 549 -9.43 -0.87 5.53
C LEU A 549 -8.46 -2.07 5.55
N ASP A 550 -7.65 -2.22 4.49
CA ASP A 550 -6.71 -3.34 4.36
C ASP A 550 -5.46 -3.16 5.25
N ALA A 551 -5.24 -1.98 5.83
CA ALA A 551 -4.18 -1.69 6.78
C ALA A 551 -4.73 -1.70 8.22
N ASN A 552 -5.18 -2.88 8.65
CA ASN A 552 -5.85 -3.07 9.92
C ASN A 552 -4.86 -3.25 11.08
N ILE A 553 -4.81 -2.29 12.00
CA ILE A 553 -3.88 -2.28 13.13
C ILE A 553 -4.62 -2.75 14.37
N GLN A 554 -4.41 -4.01 14.77
CA GLN A 554 -5.16 -4.61 15.88
C GLN A 554 -4.28 -5.01 17.06
N PHE A 555 -4.84 -4.83 18.25
CA PHE A 555 -4.26 -5.22 19.52
C PHE A 555 -5.31 -5.90 20.40
N GLU A 556 -4.87 -6.86 21.21
CA GLU A 556 -5.69 -7.54 22.23
C GLU A 556 -5.06 -7.35 23.62
N PRO A 557 -5.85 -7.35 24.71
CA PRO A 557 -5.30 -7.35 26.06
C PRO A 557 -4.31 -8.49 26.28
N ALA A 558 -3.13 -8.17 26.81
CA ALA A 558 -2.05 -9.16 26.97
C ALA A 558 -2.33 -10.20 28.07
N GLY A 559 -3.26 -9.92 28.99
CA GLY A 559 -3.56 -10.78 30.14
C GLY A 559 -2.31 -11.08 30.96
N ASP A 560 -2.09 -12.36 31.27
CA ASP A 560 -0.95 -12.84 32.09
C ASP A 560 0.32 -13.13 31.29
N VAL A 561 0.37 -12.85 29.98
CA VAL A 561 1.56 -13.11 29.16
C VAL A 561 2.68 -12.16 29.61
N PRO A 562 3.86 -12.60 30.04
CA PRO A 562 4.91 -11.71 30.58
C PRO A 562 5.66 -10.93 29.48
N VAL A 563 6.25 -9.79 29.86
CA VAL A 563 7.21 -9.06 29.01
C VAL A 563 8.53 -9.82 29.00
N GLU A 564 9.13 -9.96 27.82
CA GLU A 564 10.45 -10.55 27.65
C GLU A 564 11.48 -9.51 27.19
N ALA A 565 12.76 -9.79 27.43
CA ALA A 565 13.86 -8.99 26.87
C ALA A 565 13.85 -9.06 25.34
N ASP A 566 14.28 -7.98 24.68
CA ASP A 566 14.39 -7.90 23.23
C ASP A 566 15.68 -8.62 22.74
N GLU A 567 15.67 -9.95 22.83
CA GLU A 567 16.74 -10.81 22.33
C GLU A 567 16.28 -11.52 21.04
N ASP A 568 16.74 -11.03 19.89
CA ASP A 568 16.47 -11.64 18.58
C ASP A 568 17.32 -12.92 18.40
N THR A 569 16.78 -14.04 18.88
CA THR A 569 17.40 -15.37 18.75
C THR A 569 17.02 -16.11 17.46
N TRP A 570 16.17 -15.51 16.62
CA TRP A 570 15.62 -16.15 15.42
C TRP A 570 16.16 -15.52 14.14
N ASN A 571 17.18 -16.15 13.55
CA ASN A 571 17.60 -15.89 12.18
C ASN A 571 16.89 -16.88 11.23
N PHE A 572 16.06 -16.37 10.33
CA PHE A 572 15.42 -17.14 9.25
C PHE A 572 16.39 -17.47 8.12
#